data_AF-A0A143QLA1-F1
#
_entry.id   AF-A0A143QLA1-F1
#
_cell.length_a   1.000
_cell.length_b   1.000
_cell.length_c   1.000
_cell.angle_alpha   90.00
_cell.angle_beta   90.00
_cell.angle_gamma   90.00
#
_symmetry.space_group_name_H-M   'P 1'
#
loop_
_entity.id
_entity.type
_entity.pdbx_description
1 polymer ?
#
loop_
_entity_poly.entity_id
_entity_poly.type
_entity_poly.pdbx_seq_one_letter_code
_entity_poly.pdbx_strand_id
1 'polypeptide(L)'
;MLRPPLKVWIDLNVLYPLPPHHASKFNPEGFDVRRVVPGDLVEWSITVDGDWLGRVTYELMSRDRSETVTHWVPSRALKPL
;
A
#
# COMPACT_ATOMS: atom_id res chain seq x y z
N MET A 1 -3.99 -4.14 -17.79
CA MET A 1 -4.70 -4.94 -16.75
C MET A 1 -4.31 -6.43 -16.80
N LEU A 2 -3.85 -6.98 -15.66
CA LEU A 2 -3.48 -8.37 -15.42
C LEU A 2 -4.73 -9.22 -15.13
N ARG A 3 -4.79 -10.42 -15.73
CA ARG A 3 -5.89 -11.39 -15.55
C ARG A 3 -5.32 -12.81 -15.51
N PRO A 4 -5.39 -13.54 -14.37
CA PRO A 4 -5.93 -13.08 -13.08
C PRO A 4 -5.06 -11.97 -12.45
N PRO A 5 -5.59 -11.22 -11.45
CA PRO A 5 -4.77 -10.39 -10.59
C PRO A 5 -3.64 -11.19 -9.93
N LEU A 6 -2.48 -10.57 -9.75
CA LEU A 6 -1.36 -11.19 -9.05
C LEU A 6 -1.43 -10.86 -7.56
N LYS A 7 -1.24 -11.86 -6.70
CA LYS A 7 -1.14 -11.64 -5.26
C LYS A 7 0.22 -11.05 -4.91
N VAL A 8 0.18 -9.99 -4.11
CA VAL A 8 1.39 -9.28 -3.66
C VAL A 8 1.28 -8.93 -2.18
N TRP A 9 2.43 -8.85 -1.52
CA TRP A 9 2.59 -8.12 -0.27
C TRP A 9 2.80 -6.63 -0.55
N ILE A 10 2.21 -5.79 0.30
CA ILE A 10 2.30 -4.34 0.26
C ILE A 10 2.87 -3.87 1.60
N ASP A 11 4.06 -3.27 1.58
CA ASP A 11 4.67 -2.67 2.76
C ASP A 11 4.15 -1.23 2.95
N LEU A 12 3.22 -1.06 3.89
CA LEU A 12 2.62 0.25 4.16
C LEU A 12 3.60 1.22 4.83
N ASN A 13 4.70 0.74 5.44
CA ASN A 13 5.72 1.62 5.99
C ASN A 13 6.50 2.34 4.89
N VAL A 14 6.76 1.65 3.77
CA VAL A 14 7.42 2.22 2.60
C VAL A 14 6.47 3.15 1.84
N LEU A 15 5.18 2.79 1.78
CA LEU A 15 4.14 3.58 1.12
C LEU A 15 3.80 4.87 1.88
N TYR A 16 3.72 4.80 3.21
CA TYR A 16 3.44 5.93 4.10
C TYR A 16 4.66 6.20 5.00
N PRO A 17 5.74 6.76 4.44
CA PRO A 17 6.96 7.00 5.21
C PRO A 17 6.67 7.95 6.37
N LEU A 18 7.23 7.66 7.54
CA LEU A 18 7.27 8.62 8.63
C LEU A 18 8.39 9.62 8.34
N PRO A 19 8.11 10.92 8.17
CA PRO A 19 9.16 11.91 7.97
C PRO A 19 10.08 11.97 9.20
N PRO A 20 11.39 12.19 9.02
CA PRO A 20 12.29 12.49 10.13
C PRO A 20 11.76 13.65 10.96
N HIS A 21 11.91 13.58 12.29
CA HIS A 21 11.42 14.59 13.24
C HIS A 21 9.91 14.80 13.27
N HIS A 22 9.12 13.90 12.67
CA HIS A 22 7.67 13.95 12.78
C HIS A 22 7.21 13.33 14.10
N ALA A 23 6.64 14.16 14.97
CA ALA A 23 5.98 13.69 16.20
C ALA A 23 4.54 13.26 15.90
N SER A 24 4.31 11.97 15.70
CA SER A 24 2.95 11.41 15.63
C SER A 24 2.40 11.14 17.02
N LYS A 25 1.12 11.47 17.24
CA LYS A 25 0.38 11.00 18.42
C LYS A 25 -0.34 9.70 18.08
N PHE A 26 -0.31 8.74 18.98
CA PHE A 26 -1.09 7.50 18.83
C PHE A 26 -2.59 7.84 18.85
N ASN A 27 -3.32 7.33 17.88
CA ASN A 27 -4.78 7.39 17.81
C ASN A 27 -5.29 5.97 17.47
N PRO A 28 -5.98 5.28 18.39
CA PRO A 28 -6.44 3.92 18.16
C PRO A 28 -7.47 3.80 17.03
N GLU A 29 -8.17 4.88 16.70
CA GLU A 29 -9.19 4.90 15.65
C GLU A 29 -8.60 5.23 14.26
N GLY A 30 -7.29 5.53 14.19
CA GLY A 30 -6.56 5.77 12.94
C GLY A 30 -6.28 4.48 12.16
N PHE A 31 -6.01 4.61 10.87
CA PHE A 31 -5.55 3.48 10.06
C PHE A 31 -4.17 3.02 10.50
N ASP A 32 -4.00 1.71 10.67
CA ASP A 32 -2.69 1.13 10.90
C ASP A 32 -1.97 0.91 9.57
N VAL A 33 -1.10 1.86 9.27
CA VAL A 33 -0.21 1.87 8.10
C VAL A 33 1.20 1.41 8.45
N ARG A 34 1.40 0.77 9.62
CA ARG A 34 2.70 0.27 10.10
C ARG A 34 2.79 -1.24 10.03
N ARG A 35 2.34 -1.80 8.91
CA ARG A 35 2.22 -3.24 8.67
C ARG A 35 2.44 -3.60 7.21
N VAL A 36 2.67 -4.89 6.94
CA VAL A 36 2.64 -5.47 5.60
C VAL A 36 1.29 -6.15 5.39
N VAL A 37 0.62 -5.87 4.28
CA VAL A 37 -0.73 -6.40 3.99
C VAL A 37 -0.76 -7.10 2.64
N PRO A 38 -1.61 -8.12 2.44
CA PRO A 38 -1.81 -8.72 1.13
C PRO A 38 -2.67 -7.80 0.25
N GLY A 39 -2.49 -7.90 -1.06
CA GLY A 39 -3.32 -7.22 -2.03
C GLY A 39 -3.35 -7.90 -3.40
N ASP A 40 -4.23 -7.38 -4.25
CA ASP A 40 -4.43 -7.83 -5.62
C ASP A 40 -3.88 -6.79 -6.60
N LEU A 41 -2.76 -7.12 -7.24
CA LEU A 41 -2.15 -6.31 -8.29
C LEU A 41 -2.86 -6.57 -9.62
N VAL A 42 -3.44 -5.52 -10.18
CA VAL A 42 -4.24 -5.60 -11.42
C VAL A 42 -3.58 -4.91 -12.59
N GLU A 43 -2.58 -4.07 -12.39
CA GLU A 43 -1.96 -3.30 -13.48
C GLU A 43 -0.61 -2.72 -13.08
N TRP A 44 0.29 -2.56 -14.06
CA TRP A 44 1.52 -1.78 -13.92
C TRP A 44 1.44 -0.51 -14.77
N SER A 45 2.05 0.56 -14.30
CA SER A 45 2.31 1.78 -15.04
C SER A 45 3.67 2.35 -14.66
N ILE A 46 4.15 3.35 -15.39
CA ILE A 46 5.44 4.00 -15.19
C ILE A 46 5.23 5.51 -15.00
N THR A 47 5.96 6.11 -14.06
CA THR A 47 5.97 7.56 -13.87
C THR A 47 6.73 8.24 -15.02
N VAL A 48 6.56 9.56 -15.15
CA VAL A 48 7.35 10.38 -16.09
C VAL A 48 8.86 10.22 -15.85
N ASP A 49 9.26 10.02 -14.60
CA ASP A 49 10.66 9.85 -14.19
C ASP A 49 11.17 8.40 -14.27
N GLY A 50 10.34 7.46 -14.74
CA GLY A 50 10.74 6.08 -14.98
C GLY A 50 10.51 5.09 -13.83
N ASP A 51 9.89 5.53 -12.73
CA ASP A 51 9.56 4.64 -11.61
C ASP A 51 8.32 3.79 -11.91
N TRP A 52 8.36 2.51 -11.54
CA TRP A 52 7.21 1.62 -11.68
C TRP A 52 6.18 1.80 -10.57
N LEU A 53 4.91 1.84 -10.94
CA LEU A 53 3.73 1.83 -10.06
C LEU A 53 2.85 0.62 -10.35
N GLY A 54 2.41 -0.07 -9.30
CA GLY A 54 1.39 -1.12 -9.40
C GLY A 54 0.03 -0.63 -8.92
N ARG A 55 -1.03 -0.82 -9.71
CA ARG A 55 -2.41 -0.62 -9.24
C ARG A 55 -2.83 -1.82 -8.43
N VAL A 56 -2.96 -1.66 -7.13
CA VAL A 56 -3.29 -2.73 -6.17
C VAL A 56 -4.57 -2.41 -5.43
N THR A 57 -5.39 -3.43 -5.18
CA THR A 57 -6.54 -3.38 -4.28
C THR A 57 -6.21 -4.11 -2.98
N TYR A 58 -6.42 -3.48 -1.82
CA TYR A 58 -6.11 -4.02 -0.48
C TYR A 58 -6.95 -3.38 0.62
N GLU A 59 -6.91 -3.95 1.83
CA GLU A 59 -7.60 -3.41 3.01
C GLU A 59 -6.70 -2.51 3.85
N LEU A 60 -7.19 -1.33 4.20
CA LEU A 60 -6.69 -0.54 5.31
C LEU A 60 -7.53 -0.82 6.55
N MET A 61 -6.87 -1.16 7.65
CA MET A 61 -7.55 -1.52 8.90
C MET A 61 -7.35 -0.43 9.95
N SER A 62 -8.38 -0.12 10.73
CA SER A 62 -8.26 0.53 12.04
C SER A 62 -8.66 -0.46 13.14
N ARG A 63 -8.90 0.02 14.35
CA ARG A 63 -9.37 -0.81 15.47
C ARG A 63 -10.71 -1.51 15.21
N ASP A 64 -11.66 -0.82 14.60
CA ASP A 64 -13.06 -1.25 14.51
C ASP A 64 -13.63 -1.26 13.08
N ARG A 65 -12.86 -0.81 12.08
CA ARG A 65 -13.25 -0.85 10.67
C ARG A 65 -12.13 -1.31 9.74
N SER A 66 -12.53 -1.79 8.58
CA SER A 66 -11.67 -1.92 7.41
C SER A 66 -12.21 -1.10 6.25
N GLU A 67 -11.33 -0.71 5.35
CA GLU A 67 -11.68 -0.04 4.11
C GLU A 67 -10.91 -0.65 2.94
N THR A 68 -11.63 -1.09 1.92
CA THR A 68 -11.06 -1.54 0.65
C THR A 68 -10.60 -0.34 -0.16
N VAL A 69 -9.31 -0.29 -0.49
CA VAL A 69 -8.70 0.80 -1.27
C VAL A 69 -8.08 0.23 -2.54
N THR A 70 -8.24 0.96 -3.65
CA THR A 70 -7.45 0.73 -4.88
C THR A 70 -6.50 1.88 -5.10
N HIS A 71 -5.20 1.59 -5.20
CA HIS A 71 -4.14 2.60 -5.15
C HIS A 71 -3.03 2.27 -6.16
N TRP A 72 -2.48 3.31 -6.80
CA TRP A 72 -1.19 3.22 -7.49
C TRP A 72 -0.05 3.28 -6.49
N VAL A 73 0.54 2.11 -6.20
CA VAL A 73 1.58 1.94 -5.19
C VAL A 73 2.95 1.83 -5.88
N PRO A 74 3.99 2.54 -5.40
CA PRO A 74 5.34 2.37 -5.91
C PRO A 74 5.80 0.92 -5.83
N SER A 75 6.38 0.40 -6.92
CA SER A 75 6.87 -0.98 -7.02
C SER A 75 7.81 -1.38 -5.87
N ARG A 76 8.60 -0.43 -5.33
CA ARG A 76 9.48 -0.63 -4.18
C ARG A 76 8.75 -1.01 -2.88
N ALA A 77 7.46 -0.73 -2.76
CA ALA A 77 6.61 -1.14 -1.64
C ALA A 77 5.90 -2.49 -1.91
N LEU A 78 6.09 -3.09 -3.08
CA LEU A 78 5.44 -4.33 -3.49
C LEU A 78 6.43 -5.49 -3.48
N LYS A 79 5.97 -6.67 -3.06
CA LYS A 79 6.68 -7.94 -3.19
C LYS A 79 5.71 -9.01 -3.69
N PRO A 80 6.15 -9.96 -4.53
CA PRO A 80 5.35 -11.15 -4.82
C PRO A 80 4.95 -11.86 -3.51
N LEU A 81 3.70 -12.33 -3.45
CA LEU A 81 3.23 -13.20 -2.37
C LEU A 81 3.87 -14.60 -2.50
#